data_AF-A0A8J7PAE5-F1
#
_entry.id   AF-A0A8J7PAE5-F1
#
_cell.length_a   1.000
_cell.length_b   1.000
_cell.length_c   1.000
_cell.angle_alpha   90.00
_cell.angle_beta   90.00
_cell.angle_gamma   90.00
#
_symmetry.space_group_name_H-M   'P 1'
#
loop_
_entity.id
_entity.type
_entity.pdbx_description
1 polymer ?
#
loop_
_entity_poly.entity_id
_entity_poly.type
_entity_poly.pdbx_seq_one_letter_code
_entity_poly.pdbx_strand_id
1 'polypeptide(L)'
;MAFPDGHYTNVHVYPINGGGGSLSNGTGTSLNGTFSCGQFDKSDLPSTDKKFHYKITAKHDNGKSYESAPMQCWHAGATSDFKDAQ
;
A
#
# COMPACT_ATOMS: atom_id res chain seq x y z
N MET A 1 1.87 11.48 -5.72
CA MET A 1 0.61 11.62 -6.49
C MET A 1 -0.35 10.60 -5.89
N ALA A 2 -1.56 10.99 -5.49
CA ALA A 2 -2.51 10.05 -4.92
C ALA A 2 -2.98 9.05 -5.99
N PHE A 3 -3.17 7.79 -5.59
CA PHE A 3 -3.78 6.77 -6.44
C PHE A 3 -5.20 7.19 -6.81
N PRO A 4 -5.58 7.27 -8.11
CA PRO A 4 -6.97 7.46 -8.48
C PRO A 4 -7.85 6.34 -7.91
N ASP A 5 -9.11 6.67 -7.61
CA ASP A 5 -10.04 5.68 -7.07
C ASP A 5 -10.31 4.57 -8.09
N GLY A 6 -10.29 3.33 -7.62
CA GLY A 6 -10.47 2.16 -8.49
C GLY A 6 -9.70 0.92 -8.03
N HIS A 7 -9.74 -0.10 -8.89
CA HIS A 7 -9.11 -1.39 -8.63
C HIS A 7 -7.68 -1.46 -9.18
N TYR A 8 -6.83 -2.16 -8.44
CA TYR A 8 -5.41 -2.31 -8.73
C TYR A 8 -4.95 -3.76 -8.68
N THR A 9 -4.04 -4.08 -9.60
CA THR A 9 -3.36 -5.37 -9.72
C THR A 9 -1.86 -5.17 -9.73
N ASN A 10 -1.09 -6.26 -9.58
CA ASN A 10 0.37 -6.21 -9.51
C ASN A 10 0.84 -5.16 -8.48
N VAL A 11 0.22 -5.18 -7.30
CA VAL A 11 0.55 -4.28 -6.21
C VAL A 11 1.85 -4.75 -5.56
N HIS A 12 2.80 -3.84 -5.42
CA HIS A 12 4.00 -4.03 -4.62
C HIS A 12 4.06 -2.97 -3.53
N VAL A 13 4.39 -3.40 -2.31
CA VAL A 13 4.57 -2.52 -1.16
C VAL A 13 6.00 -2.70 -0.67
N TYR A 14 6.69 -1.57 -0.53
CA TYR A 14 8.10 -1.50 -0.12
C TYR A 14 8.21 -0.68 1.16
N PRO A 15 8.68 -1.25 2.29
CA PRO A 15 9.05 -0.47 3.46
C PRO A 15 10.28 0.39 3.17
N ILE A 16 10.19 1.71 3.41
CA ILE A 16 11.27 2.67 3.14
C ILE A 16 12.28 2.71 4.29
N ASN A 17 11.79 2.66 5.53
CA ASN A 17 12.62 2.80 6.75
C ASN A 17 12.34 1.69 7.79
N GLY A 18 11.96 0.51 7.32
CA GLY A 18 11.65 -0.67 8.14
C GLY A 18 10.15 -0.86 8.39
N GLY A 19 9.81 -1.64 9.42
CA GLY A 19 8.42 -1.87 9.81
C GLY A 19 7.71 -3.02 9.10
N GLY A 20 8.45 -3.95 8.48
CA GLY A 20 7.89 -5.11 7.78
C GLY A 20 6.98 -4.71 6.61
N GLY A 21 6.09 -5.60 6.18
CA GLY A 21 5.05 -5.25 5.21
C GLY A 21 5.53 -5.20 3.78
N SER A 22 6.42 -6.11 3.39
CA SER A 22 6.76 -6.28 1.97
C SER A 22 5.66 -7.10 1.29
N LEU A 23 5.08 -6.53 0.23
CA LEU A 23 4.11 -7.23 -0.60
C LEU A 23 4.61 -7.22 -2.03
N SER A 24 4.44 -8.35 -2.73
CA SER A 24 4.72 -8.44 -4.16
C SER A 24 3.55 -9.12 -4.87
N ASN A 25 3.17 -8.56 -6.01
CA ASN A 25 2.11 -9.09 -6.87
C ASN A 25 0.73 -9.24 -6.18
N GLY A 26 0.40 -8.33 -5.27
CA GLY A 26 -0.90 -8.29 -4.61
C GLY A 26 -1.99 -7.61 -5.44
N THR A 27 -3.18 -7.53 -4.85
CA THR A 27 -4.29 -6.72 -5.33
C THR A 27 -4.63 -5.63 -4.34
N GLY A 28 -5.20 -4.52 -4.83
CA GLY A 28 -5.57 -3.39 -3.99
C GLY A 28 -6.73 -2.59 -4.55
N THR A 29 -7.20 -1.64 -3.76
CA THR A 29 -8.24 -0.69 -4.12
C THR A 29 -7.88 0.66 -3.52
N SER A 30 -8.01 1.73 -4.31
CA SER A 30 -7.94 3.10 -3.80
C SER A 30 -9.35 3.65 -3.69
N LEU A 31 -9.68 4.25 -2.55
CA LEU A 31 -10.94 4.95 -2.35
C LEU A 31 -10.72 6.14 -1.41
N ASN A 32 -11.11 7.34 -1.83
CA ASN A 32 -11.04 8.56 -1.03
C ASN A 32 -9.65 8.79 -0.40
N GLY A 33 -8.58 8.54 -1.17
CA GLY A 33 -7.20 8.72 -0.72
C GLY A 33 -6.68 7.66 0.26
N THR A 34 -7.43 6.58 0.49
CA THR A 34 -6.96 5.39 1.22
C THR A 34 -6.68 4.29 0.22
N PHE A 35 -5.45 3.75 0.23
CA PHE A 35 -5.08 2.60 -0.56
C PHE A 35 -5.10 1.35 0.33
N SER A 36 -6.04 0.45 0.08
CA SER A 36 -6.17 -0.81 0.80
C SER A 36 -5.62 -1.94 -0.06
N CYS A 37 -4.69 -2.73 0.47
CA CYS A 37 -4.17 -3.93 -0.20
C CYS A 37 -3.94 -5.06 0.80
N GLY A 38 -3.87 -6.31 0.33
CA GLY A 38 -3.79 -7.48 1.20
C GLY A 38 -2.80 -8.51 0.72
N GLN A 39 -2.79 -9.66 1.42
CA GLN A 39 -1.89 -10.80 1.22
C GLN A 39 -0.46 -10.62 1.74
N PHE A 40 -0.26 -9.76 2.74
CA PHE A 40 0.99 -9.74 3.51
C PHE A 40 1.15 -11.07 4.26
N ASP A 41 2.40 -11.52 4.41
CA ASP A 41 2.70 -12.63 5.30
C ASP A 41 2.33 -12.22 6.74
N LYS A 42 1.75 -13.14 7.52
CA LYS A 42 1.36 -12.84 8.92
C LYS A 42 2.56 -12.47 9.79
N SER A 43 3.75 -12.94 9.44
CA SER A 43 5.01 -12.60 10.10
C SER A 43 5.63 -11.30 9.58
N ASP A 44 5.16 -10.78 8.45
CA ASP A 44 5.65 -9.56 7.78
C ASP A 44 4.51 -8.57 7.49
N LEU A 45 3.69 -8.27 8.51
CA LEU A 45 2.67 -7.23 8.40
C LEU A 45 3.31 -5.83 8.46
N PRO A 46 2.78 -4.85 7.71
CA PRO A 46 3.22 -3.46 7.83
C PRO A 46 2.90 -2.92 9.22
N SER A 47 3.84 -2.19 9.80
CA SER A 47 3.69 -1.50 11.08
C SER A 47 2.78 -0.28 10.96
N THR A 48 1.84 -0.14 11.89
CA THR A 48 0.97 1.04 12.01
C THR A 48 1.62 2.23 12.73
N ASP A 49 2.86 2.08 13.18
CA ASP A 49 3.65 3.18 13.75
C ASP A 49 4.00 4.19 12.65
N LYS A 50 3.57 5.44 12.85
CA LYS A 50 3.65 6.53 11.87
C LYS A 50 5.08 6.96 11.54
N LYS A 51 6.08 6.50 12.30
CA LYS A 51 7.48 6.69 11.89
C LYS A 51 7.83 5.88 10.66
N PHE A 52 7.13 4.78 10.37
CA PHE A 52 7.40 3.93 9.22
C PHE A 52 6.65 4.41 7.97
N HIS A 53 7.34 4.37 6.85
CA HIS A 53 6.84 4.81 5.56
C HIS A 53 6.95 3.70 4.53
N TYR A 54 6.00 3.69 3.62
CA TYR A 54 5.81 2.67 2.61
C TYR A 54 5.69 3.31 1.24
N LYS A 55 6.33 2.71 0.25
CA LYS A 55 6.16 3.05 -1.15
C LYS A 55 5.31 1.97 -1.79
N ILE A 56 4.30 2.35 -2.55
CA ILE A 56 3.40 1.42 -3.22
C ILE A 56 3.49 1.66 -4.72
N THR A 57 3.67 0.59 -5.48
CA THR A 57 3.51 0.60 -6.94
C THR A 57 2.39 -0.36 -7.33
N ALA A 58 1.57 0.03 -8.29
CA ALA A 58 0.41 -0.77 -8.69
C ALA A 58 -0.05 -0.45 -10.11
N LYS A 59 -0.71 -1.41 -10.76
CA LYS A 59 -1.35 -1.24 -12.07
C LYS A 59 -2.86 -1.10 -11.91
N HIS A 60 -3.40 0.03 -12.33
CA HIS A 60 -4.85 0.28 -12.31
C HIS A 60 -5.54 -0.50 -13.44
N ASP A 61 -6.83 -0.77 -13.28
CA ASP A 61 -7.67 -1.38 -14.33
C ASP A 61 -7.71 -0.58 -15.65
N ASN A 62 -7.31 0.70 -15.63
CA ASN A 62 -7.22 1.56 -16.80
C ASN A 62 -5.95 1.31 -17.63
N GLY A 63 -5.15 0.31 -17.23
CA GLY A 63 -3.93 -0.13 -17.89
C GLY A 63 -2.67 0.63 -17.46
N LYS A 64 -2.78 1.74 -16.72
CA LYS A 64 -1.64 2.56 -16.29
C LYS A 64 -1.04 2.07 -14.98
N SER A 65 0.27 2.27 -14.83
CA SER A 65 0.98 2.03 -13.59
C SER A 65 1.09 3.32 -12.79
N TYR A 66 0.97 3.20 -11.47
CA TYR A 66 1.01 4.29 -10.53
C TYR A 66 2.01 3.99 -9.41
N GLU A 67 2.61 5.05 -8.90
CA GLU A 67 3.55 5.03 -7.79
C GLU A 67 3.12 6.07 -6.76
N SER A 68 3.06 5.65 -5.50
CA SER A 68 2.68 6.52 -4.39
C SER A 68 3.80 7.48 -3.98
N ALA A 69 3.43 8.58 -3.33
CA ALA A 69 4.34 9.24 -2.40
C ALA A 69 4.58 8.32 -1.18
N PRO A 70 5.52 8.62 -0.27
CA PRO A 70 5.62 7.89 0.99
C PRO A 70 4.27 7.88 1.74
N MET A 71 3.76 6.69 2.01
CA MET A 71 2.50 6.47 2.72
C MET A 71 2.77 5.87 4.10
N GLN A 72 1.87 6.09 5.04
CA GLN A 72 1.87 5.43 6.35
C GLN A 72 0.79 4.35 6.37
N CYS A 73 1.08 3.24 7.03
CA CYS A 73 0.06 2.23 7.34
C CYS A 73 -0.83 2.73 8.49
N TRP A 74 -2.15 2.62 8.34
CA TRP A 74 -3.16 3.01 9.33
C TRP A 74 -3.85 1.81 9.95
N HIS A 75 -3.94 0.71 9.21
CA HIS A 75 -4.47 -0.56 9.66
C HIS A 75 -3.63 -1.67 9.03
N ALA A 76 -3.33 -2.72 9.79
CA ALA A 76 -2.62 -3.90 9.31
C ALA A 76 -3.35 -5.17 9.76
N GLY A 77 -3.54 -6.10 8.82
CA GLY A 77 -4.29 -7.33 9.05
C GLY A 77 -4.36 -8.19 7.80
N ALA A 78 -5.50 -8.82 7.55
CA ALA A 78 -5.74 -9.54 6.29
C ALA A 78 -5.64 -8.60 5.07
N THR A 79 -6.09 -7.36 5.27
CA THR A 79 -5.85 -6.20 4.42
C THR A 79 -5.20 -5.11 5.26
N SER A 80 -4.37 -4.30 4.63
CA SER A 80 -3.68 -3.16 5.24
C SER A 80 -4.04 -1.88 4.49
N ASP A 81 -4.28 -0.82 5.25
CA ASP A 81 -4.72 0.47 4.73
C ASP A 81 -3.56 1.47 4.81
N PHE A 82 -3.25 2.10 3.68
CA PHE A 82 -2.20 3.09 3.55
C PHE A 82 -2.79 4.44 3.18
N LYS A 83 -2.27 5.51 3.77
CA LYS A 83 -2.62 6.89 3.45
C LYS A 83 -1.35 7.73 3.30
N ASP A 84 -1.43 8.82 2.55
CA ASP A 84 -0.30 9.75 2.42
C ASP A 84 0.22 10.16 3.81
N ALA A 85 1.55 10.20 3.98
CA ALA A 85 2.17 10.71 5.19
C ALA A 85 1.87 12.21 5.31
N GLN A 86 1.17 12.60 6.38
CA GLN A 86 0.95 14.00 6.71
C GLN A 86 2.19 14.61 7.37
#